data_AF-A0AA88Q8G4-F1
#
_entry.id   AF-A0AA88Q8G4-F1
#
_cell.length_a   1.000
_cell.length_b   1.000
_cell.length_c   1.000
_cell.angle_alpha   90.00
_cell.angle_beta   90.00
_cell.angle_gamma   90.00
#
_symmetry.space_group_name_H-M   'P 1'
#
loop_
_entity.id
_entity.type
_entity.pdbx_description
1 polymer ?
#
loop_
_entity_poly.entity_id
_entity_poly.type
_entity_poly.pdbx_seq_one_letter_code
_entity_poly.pdbx_strand_id
1 'polypeptide(L)'
;MDLRTAVEKICKFLETNLDANIAHIVEKDTFENMKKDPRVNYEFVPGDRLIKPQFMRKGTVGDWKNTFTVSQNEMFEQIFKERMKDLPLHFIWDLNTKTNGKYSQNKRTSMFC
;
A
#
# COMPACT_ATOMS: atom_id res chain seq x y z
N MET A 1 7.21 -7.52 -0.61
CA MET A 1 7.48 -7.43 -2.05
C MET A 1 7.94 -6.02 -2.33
N ASP A 2 9.07 -5.85 -3.00
CA ASP A 2 9.56 -4.55 -3.47
C ASP A 2 9.00 -4.21 -4.86
N LEU A 3 9.19 -2.96 -5.30
CA LEU A 3 8.66 -2.44 -6.56
C LEU A 3 9.22 -3.18 -7.79
N ARG A 4 10.50 -3.58 -7.77
CA ARG A 4 11.14 -4.27 -8.91
C ARG A 4 10.55 -5.66 -9.11
N THR A 5 10.43 -6.42 -8.02
CA THR A 5 9.75 -7.73 -8.03
C THR A 5 8.28 -7.63 -8.48
N ALA A 6 7.59 -6.53 -8.15
CA ALA A 6 6.21 -6.30 -8.59
C ALA A 6 6.13 -6.03 -10.11
N VAL A 7 6.99 -5.14 -10.62
CA VAL A 7 7.10 -4.84 -12.07
C VAL A 7 7.43 -6.12 -12.85
N GLU A 8 8.42 -6.90 -12.42
CA GLU A 8 8.77 -8.19 -13.06
C GLU A 8 7.59 -9.16 -13.14
N LYS A 9 6.78 -9.27 -12.08
CA LYS A 9 5.58 -10.11 -12.08
C LYS A 9 4.52 -9.61 -13.05
N ILE A 10 4.33 -8.30 -13.17
CA ILE A 10 3.40 -7.69 -14.14
C ILE A 10 3.90 -7.93 -15.56
N CYS A 11 5.19 -7.71 -15.84
CA CYS A 11 5.79 -7.97 -17.16
C CYS A 11 5.61 -9.44 -17.57
N LYS A 12 5.84 -10.38 -16.64
CA LYS A 12 5.60 -11.81 -16.87
C LYS A 12 4.13 -12.14 -17.11
N PHE A 13 3.20 -11.52 -16.37
CA PHE A 13 1.76 -11.72 -16.53
C PHE A 13 1.24 -11.20 -17.88
N LEU A 14 1.81 -10.10 -18.38
CA LEU A 14 1.47 -9.52 -19.69
C LEU A 14 2.26 -10.12 -20.86
N GLU A 15 3.11 -11.13 -20.61
CA GLU A 15 4.01 -11.76 -21.60
C GLU A 15 4.96 -10.78 -22.31
N THR A 16 5.25 -9.62 -21.68
CA THR A 16 6.14 -8.58 -22.21
C THR A 16 7.57 -8.77 -21.73
N ASN A 17 8.54 -8.92 -22.64
CA ASN A 17 9.95 -8.76 -22.28
C ASN A 17 10.29 -7.25 -22.20
N LEU A 18 10.65 -6.79 -21.00
CA LEU A 18 11.06 -5.41 -20.74
C LEU A 18 12.37 -5.37 -19.92
N ASP A 19 13.19 -6.42 -19.97
CA ASP A 19 14.31 -6.63 -19.03
C ASP A 19 15.27 -5.42 -18.94
N ALA A 20 15.59 -4.82 -20.09
CA ALA A 20 16.41 -3.61 -20.18
C ALA A 20 15.74 -2.33 -19.64
N ASN A 21 14.41 -2.29 -19.60
CA ASN A 21 13.61 -1.12 -19.21
C ASN A 21 13.12 -1.16 -17.75
N ILE A 22 13.16 -2.33 -17.07
CA ILE A 22 12.68 -2.49 -15.70
C ILE A 22 13.23 -1.43 -14.75
N ALA A 23 14.53 -1.11 -14.83
CA ALA A 23 15.15 -0.12 -13.95
C ALA A 23 14.53 1.29 -14.10
N HIS A 24 14.31 1.72 -15.35
CA HIS A 24 13.71 3.01 -15.70
C HIS A 24 12.20 3.06 -15.38
N ILE A 25 11.48 1.94 -15.49
CA ILE A 25 10.09 1.80 -15.03
C ILE A 25 10.03 1.98 -13.50
N VAL A 26 10.83 1.20 -12.77
CA VAL A 26 10.91 1.26 -11.29
C VAL A 26 11.29 2.66 -10.79
N GLU A 27 12.18 3.38 -11.49
CA GLU A 27 12.53 4.77 -11.17
C GLU A 27 11.33 5.71 -11.34
N LYS A 28 10.65 5.66 -12.49
CA LYS A 28 9.51 6.55 -12.80
C LYS A 28 8.30 6.31 -11.92
N ASP A 29 8.04 5.05 -11.58
CA ASP A 29 6.91 4.63 -10.76
C ASP A 29 7.18 4.75 -9.24
N THR A 30 8.31 5.37 -8.84
CA THR A 30 8.46 5.80 -7.44
C THR A 30 7.44 6.90 -7.09
N PHE A 31 6.90 6.85 -5.87
CA PHE A 31 5.92 7.83 -5.40
C PHE A 31 6.41 9.28 -5.55
N GLU A 32 7.69 9.53 -5.29
CA GLU A 32 8.30 10.86 -5.41
C GLU A 32 8.41 11.37 -6.84
N ASN A 33 8.53 10.49 -7.84
CA ASN A 33 8.54 10.88 -9.25
C ASN A 33 7.11 11.01 -9.78
N MET A 34 6.22 10.07 -9.48
CA MET A 34 4.79 10.17 -9.82
C MET A 34 4.14 11.41 -9.22
N LYS A 35 4.51 11.83 -8.01
CA LYS A 35 3.98 13.05 -7.37
C LYS A 35 4.38 14.34 -8.10
N LYS A 36 5.52 14.33 -8.80
CA LYS A 36 6.03 15.48 -9.57
C LYS A 36 5.58 15.48 -11.03
N ASP A 37 5.11 14.35 -11.56
CA ASP A 37 4.66 14.24 -12.95
C ASP A 37 3.21 14.74 -13.10
N PRO A 38 2.99 15.88 -13.79
CA PRO A 38 1.67 16.49 -13.92
C PRO A 38 0.67 15.63 -14.69
N ARG A 39 1.12 14.57 -15.37
CA ARG A 39 0.25 13.64 -16.11
C ARG A 39 -0.44 12.62 -15.20
N VAL A 40 0.10 12.37 -13.99
CA VAL A 40 -0.39 11.34 -13.06
C VAL A 40 -0.63 11.86 -11.63
N ASN A 41 -0.17 13.06 -11.28
CA ASN A 41 -0.39 13.64 -9.95
C ASN A 41 -1.78 14.29 -9.75
N TYR A 42 -2.60 14.35 -10.82
CA TYR A 42 -3.94 14.92 -10.89
C TYR A 42 -4.07 16.44 -10.67
N GLU A 43 -2.97 17.21 -10.62
CA GLU A 43 -3.04 18.68 -10.46
C GLU A 43 -3.69 19.41 -11.65
N PHE A 44 -3.84 18.74 -12.80
CA PHE A 44 -4.61 19.22 -13.94
C PHE A 44 -6.14 19.21 -13.72
N VAL A 45 -6.64 18.54 -12.69
CA VAL A 45 -8.09 18.48 -12.39
C VAL A 45 -8.49 19.69 -11.54
N PRO A 46 -9.55 20.43 -11.92
CA PRO A 46 -10.05 21.58 -11.16
C PRO A 46 -10.29 21.28 -9.67
N GLY A 47 -9.87 22.21 -8.81
CA GLY A 47 -9.84 22.04 -7.35
C GLY A 47 -11.20 22.05 -6.65
N ASP A 48 -12.28 22.36 -7.37
CA ASP A 48 -13.68 22.14 -6.97
C ASP A 48 -14.11 20.66 -7.14
N ARG A 49 -13.41 19.91 -7.99
CA ARG A 49 -13.63 18.47 -8.25
C ARG A 49 -12.70 17.55 -7.47
N LEU A 50 -11.55 18.07 -7.02
CA LEU A 50 -10.64 17.36 -6.11
C LEU A 50 -10.82 17.81 -4.66
N ILE A 51 -11.41 16.94 -3.84
CA ILE A 51 -11.46 17.13 -2.39
C ILE A 51 -10.02 17.11 -1.85
N LYS A 52 -9.54 18.26 -1.34
CA LYS A 52 -8.23 18.36 -0.67
C LYS A 52 -8.17 17.36 0.51
N PRO A 53 -7.01 16.72 0.78
CA PRO A 53 -5.64 17.05 0.34
C PRO A 53 -5.28 16.64 -1.08
N GLN A 54 -4.04 16.92 -1.50
CA GLN A 54 -3.44 16.45 -2.77
C GLN A 54 -3.69 14.96 -3.00
N PHE A 55 -3.97 14.57 -4.25
CA PHE A 55 -4.19 13.18 -4.66
C PHE A 55 -3.02 12.27 -4.23
N MET A 56 -1.79 12.67 -4.55
CA MET A 56 -0.55 12.02 -4.08
C MET A 56 -0.22 12.43 -2.64
N ARG A 57 -1.02 11.97 -1.68
CA ARG A 57 -1.00 12.43 -0.27
C ARG A 57 0.30 12.10 0.50
N LYS A 58 0.54 10.80 0.78
CA LYS A 58 1.72 10.33 1.57
C LYS A 58 2.48 9.14 0.96
N GLY A 59 1.81 8.24 0.23
CA GLY A 59 2.48 7.09 -0.41
C GLY A 59 3.02 6.00 0.52
N THR A 60 2.61 5.97 1.80
CA THR A 60 3.18 5.05 2.81
C THR A 60 2.17 4.04 3.37
N VAL A 61 2.65 2.81 3.60
CA VAL A 61 1.92 1.78 4.36
C VAL A 61 1.94 2.13 5.86
N GLY A 62 0.84 1.88 6.56
CA GLY A 62 0.76 2.05 8.02
C GLY A 62 0.24 3.41 8.51
N ASP A 63 -0.07 4.38 7.62
CA ASP A 63 -0.58 5.71 8.02
C ASP A 63 -1.93 5.68 8.76
N TRP A 64 -2.66 4.56 8.70
CA TRP A 64 -3.85 4.32 9.52
C TRP A 64 -3.56 4.46 11.02
N LYS A 65 -2.34 4.14 11.47
CA LYS A 65 -1.88 4.29 12.87
C LYS A 65 -1.88 5.74 13.35
N ASN A 66 -1.84 6.70 12.42
CA ASN A 66 -1.92 8.15 12.71
C ASN A 66 -3.35 8.69 12.67
N THR A 67 -4.34 7.87 12.33
CA THR A 67 -5.72 8.28 12.05
C THR A 67 -6.73 7.62 12.98
N PHE A 68 -6.57 6.32 13.25
CA PHE A 68 -7.48 5.55 14.09
C PHE A 68 -7.17 5.76 15.57
N THR A 69 -8.22 5.96 16.38
CA THR A 69 -8.11 5.75 17.83
C THR A 69 -7.98 4.25 18.14
N VAL A 70 -7.51 3.94 19.35
CA VAL A 70 -7.42 2.55 19.84
C VAL A 70 -8.77 1.82 19.73
N SER A 71 -9.86 2.46 20.18
CA SER A 71 -11.21 1.86 20.16
C SER A 71 -11.79 1.71 18.75
N GLN A 72 -11.54 2.67 17.85
CA GLN A 72 -11.93 2.54 16.44
C GLN A 72 -11.20 1.37 15.77
N ASN A 73 -9.92 1.20 16.10
CA ASN A 73 -9.10 0.12 15.59
C ASN A 73 -9.58 -1.24 16.10
N GLU A 74 -9.81 -1.40 17.40
CA GLU A 74 -10.37 -2.62 18.02
C GLU A 74 -11.73 -3.02 17.43
N MET A 75 -12.60 -2.04 17.15
CA MET A 75 -13.87 -2.26 16.47
C MET A 75 -13.69 -2.71 15.00
N PHE A 76 -12.79 -2.06 14.25
CA PHE A 76 -12.46 -2.45 12.88
C PHE A 76 -11.88 -3.87 12.83
N GLU A 77 -10.96 -4.19 13.74
CA GLU A 77 -10.33 -5.49 13.95
C GLU A 77 -11.36 -6.63 14.10
N GLN A 78 -12.36 -6.44 14.95
CA GLN A 78 -13.43 -7.42 15.17
C GLN A 78 -14.26 -7.64 13.89
N ILE A 79 -14.68 -6.55 13.23
CA ILE A 79 -15.48 -6.60 12.01
C ILE A 79 -14.71 -7.24 10.86
N PHE A 80 -13.42 -6.91 10.72
CA PHE A 80 -12.55 -7.46 9.67
C PHE A 80 -12.37 -8.97 9.84
N LYS A 81 -12.05 -9.45 11.06
CA LYS A 81 -11.95 -10.88 11.35
C LYS A 81 -13.22 -11.64 10.96
N GLU A 82 -14.38 -11.16 11.41
CA GLU A 82 -15.65 -11.86 11.16
C GLU A 82 -16.02 -11.90 9.67
N ARG A 83 -15.71 -10.83 8.90
CA ARG A 83 -16.01 -10.76 7.47
C ARG A 83 -15.01 -11.47 6.55
N MET A 84 -13.77 -11.68 7.02
CA MET A 84 -12.67 -12.16 6.18
C MET A 84 -12.21 -13.59 6.54
N LYS A 85 -12.72 -14.18 7.63
CA LYS A 85 -12.31 -15.50 8.15
C LYS A 85 -12.34 -16.65 7.13
N ASP A 86 -13.28 -16.62 6.18
CA ASP A 86 -13.49 -17.69 5.19
C ASP A 86 -12.79 -17.41 3.85
N LEU A 87 -12.07 -16.29 3.72
CA LEU A 87 -11.37 -15.90 2.50
C LEU A 87 -9.88 -16.28 2.55
N PRO A 88 -9.32 -16.97 1.53
CA PRO A 88 -7.90 -17.34 1.48
C PRO A 88 -7.01 -16.17 1.05
N LEU A 89 -7.18 -15.01 1.69
CA LEU A 89 -6.47 -13.76 1.37
C LEU A 89 -5.45 -13.42 2.46
N HIS A 90 -4.21 -13.19 2.06
CA HIS A 90 -3.13 -12.76 2.95
C HIS A 90 -2.77 -11.29 2.66
N PHE A 91 -2.92 -10.43 3.67
CA PHE A 91 -2.65 -8.99 3.57
C PHE A 91 -1.31 -8.63 4.23
N ILE A 92 -0.66 -7.58 3.74
CA ILE A 92 0.58 -7.03 4.33
C ILE A 92 0.27 -5.64 4.89
N TRP A 93 0.08 -5.55 6.20
CA TRP A 93 -0.33 -4.31 6.89
C TRP A 93 0.83 -3.44 7.38
N ASP A 94 2.03 -4.00 7.42
CA ASP A 94 3.28 -3.33 7.80
C ASP A 94 4.42 -3.87 6.92
N LEU A 95 5.33 -3.00 6.49
CA LEU A 95 6.49 -3.39 5.66
C LEU A 95 7.72 -3.74 6.51
N ASN A 96 7.70 -3.47 7.82
CA ASN A 96 8.80 -3.72 8.73
C ASN A 96 8.86 -5.17 9.24
N THR A 97 7.82 -5.99 8.99
CA THR A 97 7.78 -7.41 9.37
C THR A 97 8.69 -8.23 8.46
N LYS A 98 10.00 -8.22 8.72
CA LYS A 98 10.89 -9.27 8.20
C LYS A 98 10.41 -10.62 8.71
N THR A 99 10.31 -11.57 7.78
CA THR A 99 9.81 -12.94 7.98
C THR A 99 10.39 -13.60 9.23
N ASN A 100 9.54 -13.83 10.24
CA ASN A 100 9.79 -14.81 11.29
C ASN A 100 8.45 -15.35 11.79
N GLY A 101 8.16 -16.60 11.46
CA GLY A 101 6.99 -17.29 11.99
C GLY A 101 7.15 -17.58 13.47
N LYS A 102 6.46 -16.82 14.33
CA LYS A 102 5.96 -17.23 15.65
C LYS A 102 5.08 -16.12 16.22
N TYR A 103 3.81 -16.45 16.48
CA TYR A 103 2.85 -15.58 17.15
C TYR A 103 3.43 -15.03 18.46
N SER A 104 3.33 -13.72 18.67
CA SER A 104 3.64 -13.06 19.95
C SER A 104 2.58 -12.00 20.26
N GLN A 105 1.95 -12.14 21.42
CA GLN A 105 0.76 -11.38 21.81
C GLN A 105 1.11 -9.99 22.39
N ASN A 106 0.47 -8.94 21.85
CA ASN A 106 0.38 -7.58 22.42
C ASN A 106 1.72 -6.80 22.57
N LYS A 107 1.74 -5.46 22.76
CA LYS A 107 0.70 -4.53 23.26
C LYS A 107 0.77 -3.19 22.48
N ARG A 108 -0.32 -2.49 22.16
CA ARG A 108 -1.72 -2.89 21.85
C ARG A 108 -2.39 -1.74 21.06
N THR A 109 -3.34 -1.95 20.15
CA THR A 109 -3.90 -3.23 19.69
C THR A 109 -3.30 -3.52 18.31
N SER A 110 -4.03 -3.84 17.23
CA SER A 110 -3.34 -4.20 15.97
C SER A 110 -4.16 -3.99 14.67
N MET A 111 -3.60 -4.37 13.52
CA MET A 111 -4.41 -4.75 12.34
C MET A 111 -3.96 -6.13 11.84
N PHE A 112 -3.65 -6.99 12.82
CA PHE A 112 -3.19 -8.38 12.75
C PHE A 112 -1.83 -8.61 12.10
N CYS A 113 -0.80 -8.24 12.87
CA CYS A 113 0.41 -9.04 13.02
C CYS A 113 0.14 -10.24 13.97
#